data_AF-A0A126V533-F1
#
_entry.id   AF-A0A126V533-F1
#
_cell.length_a   1.000
_cell.length_b   1.000
_cell.length_c   1.000
_cell.angle_alpha   90.00
_cell.angle_beta   90.00
_cell.angle_gamma   90.00
#
_symmetry.space_group_name_H-M   'P 1'
#
loop_
_entity.id
_entity.type
_entity.pdbx_description
1 polymer ?
#
loop_
_entity_poly.entity_id
_entity_poly.type
_entity_poly.pdbx_seq_one_letter_code
_entity_poly.pdbx_strand_id
1 'polypeptide(L)'
;MTHKTRRTSFLATLFLAGGLALPASADEGGVAFWFSGQYGSFAAVPATPGWSVPIQGYRYGGGASGSKQLKRGNTATANLNSTVPLLMAQPTYAPETKLWGGQLAIGLGFGWGNNTTDAGLAVTGITTELDRSDSVTGFTDLYPIVSLAWNEGNNNWMTYITGDIPTGDYDSSRLANIGIGHGAVDVGGGIPILTQQRASSFPLSWASPTTLKTATRGIGTGSTHT
;
A
#
# COMPACT_ATOMS: atom_id res chain seq x y z
N MET A 1 34.65 -49.17 10.29
CA MET A 1 33.61 -48.40 9.57
C MET A 1 33.43 -47.07 10.28
N THR A 2 33.97 -46.00 9.72
CA THR A 2 33.97 -44.65 10.30
C THR A 2 32.84 -43.84 9.64
N HIS A 3 31.81 -43.47 10.42
CA HIS A 3 30.72 -42.62 9.95
C HIS A 3 31.24 -41.19 9.71
N LYS A 4 31.33 -40.78 8.44
CA LYS A 4 31.56 -39.38 8.05
C LYS A 4 30.26 -38.59 8.22
N THR A 5 30.18 -37.77 9.24
CA THR A 5 29.12 -36.76 9.42
C THR A 5 29.26 -35.69 8.33
N ARG A 6 28.35 -35.66 7.35
CA ARG A 6 28.25 -34.57 6.38
C ARG A 6 27.68 -33.34 7.10
N ARG A 7 28.53 -32.33 7.33
CA ARG A 7 28.08 -30.99 7.70
C ARG A 7 27.60 -30.29 6.43
N THR A 8 26.29 -30.21 6.24
CA THR A 8 25.67 -29.35 5.22
C THR A 8 25.67 -27.92 5.74
N SER A 9 26.63 -27.12 5.26
CA SER A 9 26.67 -25.68 5.50
C SER A 9 25.56 -25.01 4.69
N PHE A 10 24.51 -24.51 5.36
CA PHE A 10 23.52 -23.64 4.73
C PHE A 10 24.13 -22.24 4.57
N LEU A 11 24.49 -21.88 3.35
CA LEU A 11 24.81 -20.50 2.98
C LEU A 11 23.50 -19.72 2.88
N ALA A 12 23.21 -18.90 3.90
CA ALA A 12 22.20 -17.86 3.82
C ALA A 12 22.65 -16.85 2.76
N THR A 13 22.07 -16.95 1.56
CA THR A 13 22.35 -16.02 0.47
C THR A 13 21.55 -14.75 0.74
N LEU A 14 22.22 -13.72 1.23
CA LEU A 14 21.66 -12.38 1.35
C LEU A 14 21.40 -11.86 -0.07
N PHE A 15 20.13 -11.79 -0.48
CA PHE A 15 19.74 -11.10 -1.70
C PHE A 15 20.03 -9.61 -1.53
N LEU A 16 21.21 -9.18 -1.98
CA LEU A 16 21.55 -7.78 -2.12
C LEU A 16 20.79 -7.26 -3.34
N ALA A 17 19.56 -6.78 -3.13
CA ALA A 17 18.83 -6.04 -4.14
C ALA A 17 19.55 -4.71 -4.39
N GLY A 18 20.52 -4.70 -5.31
CA GLY A 18 21.12 -3.49 -5.84
C GLY A 18 20.09 -2.73 -6.65
N GLY A 19 19.30 -1.89 -5.98
CA GLY A 19 18.30 -1.03 -6.61
C GLY A 19 18.98 0.07 -7.41
N LEU A 20 18.61 0.19 -8.69
CA LEU A 20 18.84 1.42 -9.46
C LEU A 20 18.18 2.58 -8.71
N ALA A 21 18.98 3.52 -8.22
CA ALA A 21 18.47 4.72 -7.56
C ALA A 21 17.79 5.61 -8.60
N LEU A 22 16.51 5.37 -8.85
CA LEU A 22 15.66 6.26 -9.64
C LEU A 22 15.42 7.56 -8.87
N PRO A 23 15.22 8.69 -9.56
CA PRO A 23 14.86 9.95 -8.90
C PRO A 23 13.56 9.75 -8.10
N ALA A 24 13.61 10.07 -6.80
CA ALA A 24 12.44 10.04 -5.94
C ALA A 24 11.56 11.28 -6.20
N SER A 25 10.31 11.07 -6.60
CA SER A 25 9.28 12.11 -6.60
C SER A 25 8.49 12.01 -5.31
N ALA A 26 8.14 13.17 -4.74
CA ALA A 26 7.16 13.21 -3.66
C ALA A 26 5.77 12.87 -4.18
N ASP A 27 4.92 12.36 -3.28
CA ASP A 27 3.55 11.97 -3.57
C ASP A 27 2.66 13.19 -3.62
N GLU A 28 1.65 13.19 -4.50
CA GLU A 28 0.74 14.33 -4.60
C GLU A 28 0.02 14.55 -3.25
N GLY A 29 0.06 15.78 -2.75
CA GLY A 29 -0.49 16.12 -1.45
C GLY A 29 0.13 15.34 -0.27
N GLY A 30 1.28 14.66 -0.46
CA GLY A 30 1.90 13.81 0.55
C GLY A 30 1.14 12.52 0.85
N VAL A 31 0.23 12.08 -0.03
CA VAL A 31 -0.60 10.88 0.18
C VAL A 31 0.13 9.63 -0.29
N ALA A 32 0.40 8.71 0.64
CA ALA A 32 1.08 7.46 0.32
C ALA A 32 0.14 6.49 -0.42
N PHE A 33 0.73 5.70 -1.32
CA PHE A 33 0.08 4.51 -1.90
C PHE A 33 -0.24 3.45 -0.83
N TRP A 34 0.66 3.28 0.14
CA TRP A 34 0.52 2.24 1.17
C TRP A 34 -0.47 2.64 2.26
N PHE A 35 -1.44 1.78 2.53
CA PHE A 35 -2.20 1.82 3.78
C PHE A 35 -1.27 1.51 4.96
N SER A 36 -1.17 2.42 5.92
CA SER A 36 -0.40 2.18 7.14
C SER A 36 -0.85 0.90 7.85
N GLY A 37 0.08 -0.04 8.05
CA GLY A 37 -0.20 -1.32 8.71
C GLY A 37 -0.73 -2.44 7.78
N GLN A 38 -0.76 -2.23 6.45
CA GLN A 38 -1.27 -3.23 5.48
C GLN A 38 -0.57 -4.60 5.60
N TYR A 39 0.73 -4.63 5.88
CA TYR A 39 1.44 -5.85 6.24
C TYR A 39 1.78 -5.85 7.73
N GLY A 40 1.46 -6.96 8.38
CA GLY A 40 1.82 -7.23 9.76
C GLY A 40 2.25 -8.68 9.95
N SER A 41 2.18 -9.14 11.19
CA SER A 41 2.44 -10.53 11.57
C SER A 41 1.75 -11.53 10.63
N PHE A 42 2.48 -12.58 10.25
CA PHE A 42 2.01 -13.66 9.36
C PHE A 42 1.74 -13.28 7.90
N ALA A 43 2.13 -12.10 7.45
CA ALA A 43 1.97 -11.68 6.04
C ALA A 43 2.55 -12.67 5.02
N ALA A 44 3.62 -13.41 5.35
CA ALA A 44 4.24 -14.38 4.45
C ALA A 44 3.76 -15.82 4.63
N VAL A 45 2.76 -16.09 5.47
CA VAL A 45 2.22 -17.45 5.61
C VAL A 45 1.54 -17.85 4.30
N PRO A 46 1.86 -19.04 3.72
CA PRO A 46 1.16 -19.54 2.56
C PRO A 46 -0.35 -19.53 2.73
N ALA A 47 -1.06 -18.97 1.75
CA ALA A 47 -2.53 -18.95 1.76
C ALA A 47 -3.10 -20.38 1.77
N THR A 48 -4.23 -20.58 2.42
CA THR A 48 -4.96 -21.85 2.28
C THR A 48 -5.58 -21.90 0.88
N PRO A 49 -5.40 -23.00 0.10
CA PRO A 49 -6.04 -23.13 -1.21
C PRO A 49 -7.55 -22.91 -1.16
N GLY A 50 -8.08 -22.26 -2.18
CA GLY A 50 -9.48 -21.88 -2.30
C GLY A 50 -9.70 -20.38 -2.36
N TRP A 51 -10.97 -19.99 -2.19
CA TRP A 51 -11.39 -18.59 -2.13
C TRP A 51 -11.40 -18.08 -0.69
N SER A 52 -10.98 -16.84 -0.51
CA SER A 52 -11.19 -16.10 0.74
C SER A 52 -11.56 -14.64 0.43
N VAL A 53 -12.26 -14.00 1.35
CA VAL A 53 -12.62 -12.58 1.26
C VAL A 53 -12.34 -11.94 2.62
N PRO A 54 -11.09 -11.53 2.89
CA PRO A 54 -10.79 -10.71 4.06
C PRO A 54 -11.58 -9.41 3.98
N ILE A 55 -12.20 -9.03 5.10
CA ILE A 55 -12.90 -7.76 5.27
C ILE A 55 -12.32 -7.10 6.51
N GLN A 56 -11.93 -5.84 6.40
CA GLN A 56 -11.28 -5.11 7.48
C GLN A 56 -11.78 -3.67 7.55
N GLY A 57 -12.02 -3.19 8.78
CA GLY A 57 -12.16 -1.77 9.04
C GLY A 57 -10.79 -1.10 9.07
N TYR A 58 -10.65 0.02 8.38
CA TYR A 58 -9.44 0.82 8.36
C TYR A 58 -9.78 2.24 8.80
N ARG A 59 -9.02 2.83 9.72
CA ARG A 59 -9.19 4.24 10.10
C ARG A 59 -7.85 4.91 10.10
N TYR A 60 -7.68 5.89 9.23
CA TYR A 60 -6.50 6.74 9.19
C TYR A 60 -6.82 8.13 9.78
N GLY A 61 -5.85 8.68 10.49
CA GLY A 61 -5.80 10.08 10.89
C GLY A 61 -4.42 10.62 10.56
N GLY A 62 -4.36 11.73 9.83
CA GLY A 62 -3.09 12.30 9.37
C GLY A 62 -3.18 13.81 9.25
N GLY A 63 -2.07 14.50 9.48
CA GLY A 63 -2.03 15.95 9.39
C GLY A 63 -0.65 16.48 9.04
N ALA A 64 -0.64 17.72 8.56
CA ALA A 64 0.57 18.46 8.22
C ALA A 64 0.50 19.86 8.84
N SER A 65 1.56 20.29 9.53
CA SER A 65 1.58 21.59 10.20
C SER A 65 1.50 22.77 9.22
N GLY A 66 1.12 23.95 9.71
CA GLY A 66 1.13 25.20 8.90
C GLY A 66 2.49 25.57 8.29
N SER A 67 3.59 25.06 8.85
CA SER A 67 4.95 25.22 8.32
C SER A 67 5.28 24.28 7.15
N LYS A 68 4.36 23.38 6.78
CA LYS A 68 4.48 22.46 5.64
C LYS A 68 3.34 22.72 4.68
N GLN A 69 3.70 23.13 3.47
CA GLN A 69 2.74 23.31 2.39
C GLN A 69 2.66 22.03 1.57
N LEU A 70 1.45 21.57 1.33
CA LEU A 70 1.14 20.43 0.47
C LEU A 70 0.45 20.94 -0.79
N LYS A 71 0.76 20.34 -1.94
CA LYS A 71 0.18 20.74 -3.23
C LYS A 71 -0.60 19.57 -3.81
N ARG A 72 -1.81 19.84 -4.29
CA ARG A 72 -2.66 18.94 -5.07
C ARG A 72 -3.30 19.74 -6.20
N GLY A 73 -3.17 19.27 -7.44
CA GLY A 73 -3.57 20.06 -8.61
C GLY A 73 -3.02 21.49 -8.55
N ASN A 74 -3.92 22.47 -8.66
CA ASN A 74 -3.61 23.91 -8.60
C ASN A 74 -3.78 24.52 -7.19
N THR A 75 -3.96 23.69 -6.17
CA THR A 75 -4.24 24.13 -4.80
C THR A 75 -3.04 23.82 -3.89
N ALA A 76 -2.59 24.83 -3.15
CA ALA A 76 -1.61 24.68 -2.07
C ALA A 76 -2.32 24.81 -0.72
N THR A 77 -2.13 23.85 0.17
CA THR A 77 -2.75 23.82 1.50
C THR A 77 -1.70 23.81 2.61
N ALA A 78 -2.06 24.36 3.77
CA ALA A 78 -1.25 24.32 4.98
C ALA A 78 -2.15 24.09 6.21
N ASN A 79 -1.57 23.52 7.27
CA ASN A 79 -2.30 23.14 8.48
C ASN A 79 -3.44 22.15 8.16
N LEU A 80 -3.09 21.03 7.52
CA LEU A 80 -4.01 20.01 7.06
C LEU A 80 -4.30 19.00 8.18
N ASN A 81 -5.55 18.55 8.28
CA ASN A 81 -5.96 17.45 9.14
C ASN A 81 -7.01 16.60 8.42
N SER A 82 -6.78 15.30 8.28
CA SER A 82 -7.66 14.36 7.57
C SER A 82 -8.01 13.18 8.47
N THR A 83 -9.26 12.72 8.38
CA THR A 83 -9.75 11.49 9.02
C THR A 83 -10.46 10.63 7.99
N VAL A 84 -10.03 9.38 7.85
CA VAL A 84 -10.47 8.48 6.77
C VAL A 84 -10.88 7.11 7.33
N PRO A 85 -12.13 6.92 7.77
CA PRO A 85 -12.70 5.60 8.04
C PRO A 85 -13.13 4.91 6.74
N LEU A 86 -12.64 3.69 6.52
CA LEU A 86 -12.95 2.82 5.38
C LEU A 86 -13.35 1.42 5.87
N LEU A 87 -14.20 0.76 5.09
CA LEU A 87 -14.39 -0.67 5.09
C LEU A 87 -13.74 -1.23 3.83
N MET A 88 -12.78 -2.13 3.99
CA MET A 88 -12.02 -2.74 2.91
C MET A 88 -12.42 -4.21 2.74
N ALA A 89 -12.39 -4.70 1.51
CA ALA A 89 -12.54 -6.09 1.15
C ALA A 89 -11.44 -6.50 0.15
N GLN A 90 -11.01 -7.76 0.20
CA GLN A 90 -9.97 -8.27 -0.70
C GLN A 90 -10.23 -9.71 -1.17
N PRO A 91 -11.23 -9.94 -2.05
CA PRO A 91 -11.40 -11.25 -2.67
C PRO A 91 -10.07 -11.80 -3.20
N THR A 92 -9.74 -13.01 -2.77
CA THR A 92 -8.44 -13.66 -3.04
C THR A 92 -8.67 -15.13 -3.39
N TYR A 93 -7.99 -15.60 -4.43
CA TYR A 93 -7.96 -17.00 -4.84
C TYR A 93 -6.54 -17.55 -4.75
N ALA A 94 -6.41 -18.72 -4.13
CA ALA A 94 -5.19 -19.50 -4.07
C ALA A 94 -5.43 -20.88 -4.71
N PRO A 95 -4.78 -21.23 -5.83
CA PRO A 95 -4.93 -22.56 -6.42
C PRO A 95 -4.27 -23.64 -5.54
N GLU A 96 -4.74 -24.88 -5.62
CA GLU A 96 -4.10 -26.02 -4.93
C GLU A 96 -2.69 -26.32 -5.48
N THR A 97 -2.44 -25.98 -6.75
CA THR A 97 -1.16 -26.22 -7.40
C THR A 97 -0.11 -25.24 -6.91
N LYS A 98 1.01 -25.77 -6.41
CA LYS A 98 2.18 -24.97 -6.03
C LYS A 98 3.02 -24.59 -7.25
N LEU A 99 3.54 -23.37 -7.25
CA LEU A 99 4.51 -22.88 -8.24
C LEU A 99 5.89 -22.83 -7.60
N TRP A 100 6.84 -23.62 -8.12
CA TRP A 100 8.20 -23.73 -7.58
C TRP A 100 8.23 -23.98 -6.05
N GLY A 101 7.30 -24.81 -5.56
CA GLY A 101 7.14 -25.12 -4.14
C GLY A 101 6.42 -24.05 -3.31
N GLY A 102 6.12 -22.89 -3.89
CA GLY A 102 5.39 -21.80 -3.25
C GLY A 102 3.89 -21.84 -3.54
N GLN A 103 3.11 -21.29 -2.63
CA GLN A 103 1.68 -21.10 -2.74
C GLN A 103 1.38 -19.76 -3.40
N LEU A 104 0.77 -19.79 -4.58
CA LEU A 104 0.27 -18.59 -5.26
C LEU A 104 -0.99 -18.08 -4.57
N ALA A 105 -1.13 -16.77 -4.46
CA ALA A 105 -2.40 -16.10 -4.18
C ALA A 105 -2.56 -14.89 -5.10
N ILE A 106 -3.76 -14.71 -5.64
CA ILE A 106 -4.14 -13.57 -6.48
C ILE A 106 -5.36 -12.92 -5.83
N GLY A 107 -5.30 -11.61 -5.61
CA GLY A 107 -6.39 -10.88 -4.99
C GLY A 107 -6.61 -9.49 -5.57
N LEU A 108 -7.76 -8.93 -5.26
CA LEU A 108 -8.15 -7.58 -5.65
C LEU A 108 -8.73 -6.85 -4.45
N GLY A 109 -7.99 -5.88 -3.90
CA GLY A 109 -8.45 -5.04 -2.80
C GLY A 109 -9.30 -3.88 -3.30
N PHE A 110 -10.29 -3.50 -2.52
CA PHE A 110 -11.07 -2.28 -2.68
C PHE A 110 -11.77 -1.94 -1.36
N GLY A 111 -12.37 -0.77 -1.27
CA GLY A 111 -13.13 -0.39 -0.10
C GLY A 111 -14.08 0.76 -0.36
N TRP A 112 -14.85 1.07 0.67
CA TRP A 112 -15.80 2.15 0.69
C TRP A 112 -15.77 2.83 2.05
N GLY A 113 -15.93 4.15 2.07
CA GLY A 113 -16.02 4.89 3.32
C GLY A 113 -16.06 6.38 3.09
N ASN A 114 -15.52 7.12 4.05
CA ASN A 114 -15.56 8.57 4.07
C ASN A 114 -14.18 9.16 4.37
N ASN A 115 -13.89 10.34 3.81
CA ASN A 115 -12.78 11.19 4.20
C ASN A 115 -13.33 12.57 4.55
N THR A 116 -13.00 13.06 5.74
CA THR A 116 -13.17 14.46 6.13
C THR A 116 -11.80 15.09 6.26
N THR A 117 -11.59 16.25 5.62
CA THR A 117 -10.32 16.97 5.64
C THR A 117 -10.54 18.46 5.87
N ASP A 118 -9.76 19.02 6.79
CA ASP A 118 -9.70 20.45 7.10
C ASP A 118 -8.34 21.02 6.73
N ALA A 119 -8.29 22.28 6.29
CA ALA A 119 -7.08 23.05 6.03
C ALA A 119 -7.22 24.45 6.64
N GLY A 120 -6.25 24.85 7.46
CA GLY A 120 -6.23 26.23 8.00
C GLY A 120 -6.00 27.30 6.91
N LEU A 121 -5.34 26.94 5.82
CA LEU A 121 -5.16 27.79 4.64
C LEU A 121 -5.21 26.94 3.37
N ALA A 122 -5.96 27.41 2.37
CA ALA A 122 -5.95 26.89 1.00
C ALA A 122 -5.80 28.03 0.00
N VAL A 123 -4.85 27.92 -0.92
CA VAL A 123 -4.64 28.87 -2.01
C VAL A 123 -4.82 28.16 -3.34
N THR A 124 -5.86 28.54 -4.09
CA THR A 124 -6.21 27.97 -5.41
C THR A 124 -6.06 29.05 -6.48
N GLY A 125 -4.98 29.00 -7.26
CA GLY A 125 -4.64 30.08 -8.20
C GLY A 125 -4.41 31.41 -7.48
N ILE A 126 -5.34 32.35 -7.62
CA ILE A 126 -5.31 33.67 -6.94
C ILE A 126 -6.26 33.74 -5.73
N THR A 127 -7.09 32.72 -5.51
CA THR A 127 -8.08 32.70 -4.44
C THR A 127 -7.46 32.12 -3.18
N THR A 128 -7.71 32.78 -2.05
CA THR A 128 -7.26 32.34 -0.73
C THR A 128 -8.46 32.08 0.16
N GLU A 129 -8.49 30.91 0.78
CA GLU A 129 -9.51 30.46 1.73
C GLU A 129 -8.83 30.15 3.08
N LEU A 130 -9.45 30.57 4.18
CA LEU A 130 -9.04 30.22 5.54
C LEU A 130 -10.03 29.19 6.08
N ASP A 131 -9.54 28.26 6.89
CA ASP A 131 -10.35 27.24 7.58
C ASP A 131 -11.29 26.47 6.62
N ARG A 132 -10.76 26.06 5.47
CA ARG A 132 -11.49 25.28 4.47
C ARG A 132 -11.72 23.85 4.98
N SER A 133 -12.95 23.37 4.89
CA SER A 133 -13.33 22.00 5.24
C SER A 133 -14.02 21.33 4.05
N ASP A 134 -13.79 20.03 3.87
CA ASP A 134 -14.35 19.22 2.78
C ASP A 134 -14.56 17.79 3.24
N SER A 135 -15.51 17.10 2.60
CA SER A 135 -15.73 15.67 2.84
C SER A 135 -16.22 14.94 1.60
N VAL A 136 -15.78 13.70 1.46
CA VAL A 136 -16.22 12.80 0.38
C VAL A 136 -16.55 11.44 0.95
N THR A 137 -17.63 10.83 0.47
CA THR A 137 -17.98 9.43 0.72
C THR A 137 -17.94 8.71 -0.60
N GLY A 138 -17.28 7.56 -0.63
CA GLY A 138 -16.85 7.01 -1.90
C GLY A 138 -16.07 5.72 -1.82
N PHE A 139 -15.62 5.27 -2.98
CA PHE A 139 -14.80 4.08 -3.14
C PHE A 139 -13.31 4.42 -3.15
N THR A 140 -12.50 3.46 -2.71
CA THR A 140 -11.06 3.48 -2.92
C THR A 140 -10.71 3.14 -4.36
N ASP A 141 -9.43 3.28 -4.69
CA ASP A 141 -8.86 2.66 -5.89
C ASP A 141 -8.95 1.12 -5.80
N LEU A 142 -8.71 0.47 -6.93
CA LEU A 142 -8.56 -0.99 -6.98
C LEU A 142 -7.10 -1.38 -6.76
N TYR A 143 -6.87 -2.33 -5.86
CA TYR A 143 -5.55 -2.78 -5.43
C TYR A 143 -5.30 -4.23 -5.82
N PRO A 144 -4.91 -4.53 -7.08
CA PRO A 144 -4.54 -5.89 -7.47
C PRO A 144 -3.28 -6.32 -6.72
N ILE A 145 -3.25 -7.57 -6.26
CA ILE A 145 -2.07 -8.19 -5.66
C ILE A 145 -1.88 -9.60 -6.21
N VAL A 146 -0.62 -9.96 -6.44
CA VAL A 146 -0.20 -11.34 -6.67
C VAL A 146 0.95 -11.63 -5.72
N SER A 147 0.86 -12.72 -4.97
CA SER A 147 1.93 -13.15 -4.07
C SER A 147 2.26 -14.63 -4.25
N LEU A 148 3.51 -14.95 -3.95
CA LEU A 148 4.01 -16.31 -3.88
C LEU A 148 4.70 -16.49 -2.53
N ALA A 149 4.22 -17.45 -1.74
CA ALA A 149 4.69 -17.68 -0.37
C ALA A 149 5.15 -19.12 -0.16
N TRP A 150 6.26 -19.29 0.55
CA TRP A 150 6.86 -20.59 0.85
C TRP A 150 6.90 -20.81 2.35
N ASN A 151 6.85 -22.09 2.75
CA ASN A 151 7.04 -22.54 4.11
C ASN A 151 8.09 -23.65 4.14
N GLU A 152 9.07 -23.53 5.04
CA GLU A 152 10.05 -24.56 5.36
C GLU A 152 10.20 -24.66 6.88
N GLY A 153 9.59 -25.69 7.48
CA GLY A 153 9.54 -25.83 8.93
C GLY A 153 8.84 -24.65 9.60
N ASN A 154 9.57 -23.92 10.44
CA ASN A 154 9.07 -22.74 11.16
C ASN A 154 9.31 -21.43 10.40
N ASN A 155 9.84 -21.48 9.18
CA ASN A 155 10.20 -20.31 8.41
C ASN A 155 9.22 -20.13 7.26
N ASN A 156 8.74 -18.90 7.08
CA ASN A 156 7.99 -18.51 5.89
C ASN A 156 8.71 -17.39 5.19
N TRP A 157 8.53 -17.27 3.88
CA TRP A 157 8.92 -16.09 3.11
C TRP A 157 7.99 -15.92 1.92
N MET A 158 7.92 -14.70 1.43
CA MET A 158 6.97 -14.30 0.39
C MET A 158 7.64 -13.30 -0.55
N THR A 159 7.24 -13.33 -1.81
CA THR A 159 7.35 -12.19 -2.73
C THR A 159 5.96 -11.79 -3.20
N TYR A 160 5.79 -10.52 -3.53
CA TYR A 160 4.55 -10.02 -4.09
C TYR A 160 4.81 -8.92 -5.12
N ILE A 161 3.81 -8.74 -5.98
CA ILE A 161 3.61 -7.54 -6.78
C ILE A 161 2.20 -7.03 -6.48
N THR A 162 2.06 -5.73 -6.31
CA THR A 162 0.78 -5.06 -6.10
C THR A 162 0.76 -3.75 -6.87
N GLY A 163 -0.41 -3.12 -6.96
CA GLY A 163 -0.52 -1.81 -7.57
C GLY A 163 -1.76 -1.04 -7.15
N ASP A 164 -1.87 0.14 -7.74
CA ASP A 164 -3.02 1.03 -7.68
C ASP A 164 -3.58 1.21 -9.09
N ILE A 165 -4.88 0.94 -9.26
CA ILE A 165 -5.61 1.30 -10.46
C ILE A 165 -6.57 2.44 -10.06
N PRO A 166 -6.40 3.66 -10.64
CA PRO A 166 -7.03 4.87 -10.15
C PRO A 166 -8.51 4.95 -10.54
N THR A 167 -9.36 4.22 -9.81
CA THR A 167 -10.82 4.14 -10.02
C THR A 167 -11.62 4.71 -8.87
N GLY A 168 -10.96 5.07 -7.77
CA GLY A 168 -11.58 5.60 -6.57
C GLY A 168 -12.00 7.05 -6.71
N ASP A 169 -12.64 7.55 -5.65
CA ASP A 169 -13.10 8.93 -5.60
C ASP A 169 -11.94 9.91 -5.46
N TYR A 170 -11.56 10.51 -6.59
CA TYR A 170 -10.49 11.50 -6.69
C TYR A 170 -10.89 12.68 -7.59
N ASP A 171 -10.63 13.89 -7.10
CA ASP A 171 -10.65 15.13 -7.87
C ASP A 171 -9.52 16.03 -7.35
N SER A 172 -8.66 16.50 -8.25
CA SER A 172 -7.51 17.36 -7.93
C SER A 172 -7.89 18.74 -7.35
N SER A 173 -9.15 19.17 -7.52
CA SER A 173 -9.69 20.43 -6.99
C SER A 173 -10.32 20.26 -5.59
N ARG A 174 -10.56 19.03 -5.15
CA ARG A 174 -11.09 18.70 -3.82
C ARG A 174 -9.99 18.60 -2.77
N LEU A 175 -10.37 19.00 -1.56
CA LEU A 175 -9.51 18.90 -0.39
C LEU A 175 -9.56 17.47 0.18
N ALA A 176 -10.74 16.85 0.24
CA ALA A 176 -10.92 15.46 0.64
C ALA A 176 -10.99 14.53 -0.59
N ASN A 177 -10.21 13.44 -0.58
CA ASN A 177 -10.21 12.39 -1.60
C ASN A 177 -10.00 11.03 -0.95
N ILE A 178 -10.54 9.96 -1.56
CA ILE A 178 -10.31 8.58 -1.09
C ILE A 178 -9.32 7.88 -2.02
N GLY A 179 -9.46 8.04 -3.33
CA GLY A 179 -8.45 7.59 -4.29
C GLY A 179 -7.24 8.54 -4.33
N ILE A 180 -6.11 8.06 -4.85
CA ILE A 180 -4.87 8.84 -4.99
C ILE A 180 -4.74 9.51 -6.37
N GLY A 181 -5.59 9.14 -7.34
CA GLY A 181 -5.69 9.81 -8.64
C GLY A 181 -4.63 9.42 -9.66
N HIS A 182 -3.77 8.44 -9.37
CA HIS A 182 -2.74 7.97 -10.29
C HIS A 182 -2.37 6.50 -10.03
N GLY A 183 -1.92 5.80 -11.08
CA GLY A 183 -1.46 4.43 -10.95
C GLY A 183 -0.11 4.31 -10.24
N ALA A 184 0.04 3.25 -9.46
CA ALA A 184 1.27 2.86 -8.78
C ALA A 184 1.49 1.36 -8.93
N VAL A 185 2.74 0.93 -8.87
CA VAL A 185 3.13 -0.48 -8.81
C VAL A 185 4.16 -0.63 -7.72
N ASP A 186 4.03 -1.66 -6.90
CA ASP A 186 5.03 -2.03 -5.92
C ASP A 186 5.38 -3.50 -6.06
N VAL A 187 6.67 -3.79 -5.94
CA VAL A 187 7.18 -5.15 -5.82
C VAL A 187 7.95 -5.27 -4.52
N GLY A 188 7.76 -6.38 -3.83
CA GLY A 188 8.40 -6.58 -2.55
C GLY A 188 8.51 -8.05 -2.17
N GLY A 189 9.10 -8.25 -0.99
CA GLY A 189 9.14 -9.54 -0.34
C GLY A 189 9.10 -9.37 1.16
N GLY A 190 8.72 -10.45 1.85
CA GLY A 190 8.63 -10.50 3.29
C GLY A 190 9.23 -11.78 3.85
N ILE A 191 9.93 -11.67 4.98
CA ILE A 191 10.40 -12.79 5.79
C ILE A 191 9.91 -12.55 7.22
N PRO A 192 8.94 -13.32 7.75
CA PRO A 192 8.64 -13.32 9.17
C PRO A 192 9.80 -13.95 9.94
N ILE A 193 10.34 -13.20 10.89
CA ILE A 193 11.26 -13.76 11.87
C ILE A 193 10.39 -14.30 13.02
N LEU A 194 10.19 -15.62 13.07
CA LEU A 194 9.59 -16.28 14.23
C LEU A 194 10.69 -16.59 15.24
N THR A 195 10.85 -15.74 16.25
CA THR A 195 11.67 -16.08 17.43
C THR A 195 10.87 -16.95 18.38
N GLN A 196 10.91 -18.26 18.20
CA GLN A 196 10.27 -19.21 19.11
C GLN A 196 11.09 -19.39 20.39
N GLN A 197 10.98 -18.46 21.35
CA GLN A 197 11.30 -18.74 22.75
C GLN A 197 10.29 -18.07 23.69
N ARG A 198 9.45 -18.92 24.29
CA ARG A 198 8.43 -18.66 25.33
C ARG A 198 7.15 -17.94 24.88
N ALA A 199 6.06 -18.30 25.58
CA ALA A 199 4.65 -18.02 25.35
C ALA A 199 4.23 -16.54 25.46
N SER A 200 5.10 -15.61 25.08
CA SER A 200 4.89 -14.16 25.14
C SER A 200 5.67 -13.43 24.04
N SER A 201 5.74 -13.98 22.83
CA SER A 201 6.51 -13.40 21.72
C SER A 201 5.60 -12.84 20.62
N PHE A 202 5.89 -11.60 20.20
CA PHE A 202 5.26 -10.93 19.06
C PHE A 202 6.00 -11.33 17.77
N PRO A 203 5.30 -11.66 16.67
CA PRO A 203 5.94 -11.85 15.37
C PRO A 203 6.42 -10.49 14.83
N LEU A 204 7.66 -10.42 14.33
CA LEU A 204 8.15 -9.27 13.57
C LEU A 204 8.22 -9.66 12.09
N SER A 205 7.49 -8.94 11.24
CA SER A 205 7.58 -9.05 9.78
C SER A 205 8.35 -7.87 9.22
N TRP A 206 9.39 -8.13 8.42
CA TRP A 206 10.04 -7.13 7.58
C TRP A 206 9.52 -7.29 6.15
N ALA A 207 9.07 -6.18 5.55
CA ALA A 207 8.76 -6.09 4.14
C ALA A 207 9.63 -4.99 3.51
N SER A 208 10.27 -5.29 2.37
CA SER A 208 11.01 -4.31 1.57
C SER A 208 10.20 -3.95 0.32
N PRO A 209 9.33 -2.93 0.36
CA PRO A 209 8.64 -2.45 -0.82
C PRO A 209 9.60 -1.65 -1.73
N THR A 210 9.46 -1.80 -3.04
CA THR A 210 10.00 -0.88 -4.05
C THR A 210 8.85 -0.40 -4.93
N THR A 211 8.44 0.87 -4.76
CA THR A 211 7.30 1.44 -5.48
C THR A 211 7.77 2.21 -6.72
N LEU A 212 7.28 1.83 -7.89
CA LEU A 212 7.37 2.59 -9.14
C LEU A 212 6.04 3.29 -9.41
N LYS A 213 6.09 4.58 -9.72
CA LYS A 213 4.89 5.39 -9.97
C LYS A 213 4.81 5.81 -11.43
N THR A 214 3.64 5.66 -12.04
CA THR A 214 3.42 6.16 -13.39
C THR A 214 2.59 7.43 -13.29
N ALA A 215 3.24 8.58 -13.46
CA ALA A 215 2.55 9.86 -13.56
C ALA A 215 1.80 9.92 -14.91
N THR A 216 0.53 9.53 -14.91
CA THR A 216 -0.33 9.82 -16.06
C THR A 216 -0.78 11.28 -15.92
N ARG A 217 -0.21 12.18 -16.73
CA ARG A 217 -0.77 13.53 -16.88
C ARG A 217 -2.21 13.36 -17.36
N GLY A 218 -3.19 13.77 -16.55
CA GLY A 218 -4.59 13.79 -16.95
C GLY A 218 -4.72 14.51 -18.29
N ILE A 219 -5.33 13.85 -19.27
CA ILE A 219 -5.77 14.49 -20.50
C ILE A 219 -6.93 15.39 -20.10
N GLY A 220 -6.66 16.68 -19.93
CA GLY A 220 -7.71 17.67 -19.76
C GLY A 220 -8.56 17.71 -21.02
N THR A 221 -9.82 17.30 -20.91
CA THR A 221 -10.83 17.58 -21.91
C THR A 221 -11.23 19.05 -21.78
N GLY A 222 -10.51 19.92 -22.49
CA GLY A 222 -10.96 21.28 -22.74
C GLY A 222 -12.22 21.24 -23.60
N SER A 223 -13.39 21.39 -22.99
CA SER A 223 -14.62 21.72 -23.71
C SER A 223 -14.65 23.23 -23.94
N THR A 224 -14.22 23.64 -25.12
CA THR A 224 -14.59 24.94 -25.68
C THR A 224 -16.07 24.89 -26.03
N HIS A 225 -16.90 25.57 -25.25
CA HIS A 225 -18.21 26.02 -25.73
C HIS A 225 -18.09 27.48 -26.16
N THR A 226 -18.28 27.67 -27.46
CA THR A 226 -18.66 28.93 -28.12
C THR A 226 -19.95 29.50 -27.56
#